data_AF-A0A1Q6WFZ6-F1
#
_entry.id   AF-A0A1Q6WFZ6-F1
#
_cell.length_a   1.000
_cell.length_b   1.000
_cell.length_c   1.000
_cell.angle_alpha   90.00
_cell.angle_beta   90.00
_cell.angle_gamma   90.00
#
_symmetry.space_group_name_H-M   'P 1'
#
loop_
_entity.id
_entity.type
_entity.pdbx_description
1 polymer ?
#
loop_
_entity_poly.entity_id
_entity_poly.type
_entity_poly.pdbx_seq_one_letter_code
_entity_poly.pdbx_strand_id
1 'polypeptide(L)'
;MAVSPDVPWLVAVGSFAQLVDGCVGMGYGISASSILATLGVPPAITSATVHAAETVTAGVASASHARFRNIDRRIFFSLLLPGVLGGMLGATLLAHVPAHTVRPFVWAYLLATSLLVLARVILKRSPLRAATTAVGVIVFVLGAAGLFVTLG
;
A
#
# COMPACT_ATOMS: atom_id res chain seq x y z
N MET A 1 25.40 24.34 9.65
CA MET A 1 25.25 23.12 8.83
C MET A 1 25.06 23.55 7.39
N ALA A 2 26.14 23.57 6.60
CA ALA A 2 26.03 23.83 5.17
C ALA A 2 25.38 22.59 4.53
N VAL A 3 24.22 22.79 3.91
CA VAL A 3 23.57 21.76 3.09
C VAL A 3 24.53 21.42 1.95
N SER A 4 24.82 20.14 1.73
CA SER A 4 25.70 19.73 0.64
C SER A 4 25.08 20.13 -0.71
N PRO A 5 25.88 20.54 -1.71
CA PRO A 5 25.39 21.15 -2.96
C PRO A 5 24.47 20.24 -3.79
N ASP A 6 24.41 18.95 -3.48
CA ASP A 6 23.58 17.90 -4.10
C ASP A 6 22.14 17.83 -3.55
N VAL A 7 21.89 18.25 -2.31
CA VAL A 7 20.56 18.17 -1.68
C VAL A 7 19.46 18.91 -2.45
N PRO A 8 19.62 20.16 -2.94
CA PRO A 8 18.53 20.84 -3.65
C PRO A 8 18.14 20.13 -4.95
N TRP A 9 19.11 19.53 -5.65
CA TRP A 9 18.85 18.68 -6.82
C TRP A 9 18.07 17.41 -6.44
N LEU A 10 18.50 16.72 -5.38
CA LEU A 10 17.82 15.50 -4.89
C LEU A 10 16.37 15.79 -4.47
N VAL A 11 16.13 16.95 -3.83
CA VAL A 11 14.79 17.42 -3.47
C VAL A 11 13.93 17.69 -4.72
N ALA A 12 14.49 18.32 -5.76
CA ALA A 12 13.76 18.57 -7.01
C ALA A 12 13.37 17.26 -7.70
N VAL A 13 14.29 16.31 -7.82
CA VAL A 13 14.04 14.99 -8.42
C VAL A 13 13.01 14.20 -7.60
N GLY A 14 13.15 14.17 -6.27
CA GLY A 14 12.19 13.50 -5.39
C GLY A 14 10.79 14.10 -5.45
N SER A 15 10.70 15.43 -5.55
CA SER A 15 9.41 16.13 -5.72
C SER A 15 8.74 15.76 -7.04
N PHE A 16 9.51 15.68 -8.13
CA PHE A 16 8.99 15.25 -9.42
C PHE A 16 8.56 13.78 -9.41
N ALA A 17 9.36 12.90 -8.81
CA ALA A 17 9.02 11.50 -8.64
C ALA A 17 7.70 11.32 -7.85
N GLN A 18 7.50 12.12 -6.80
CA GLN A 18 6.26 12.09 -6.01
C GLN A 18 5.05 12.62 -6.78
N LEU A 19 5.23 13.58 -7.70
CA LEU A 19 4.14 14.04 -8.59
C LEU A 19 3.72 12.94 -9.56
N VAL A 20 4.68 12.26 -10.20
CA VAL A 20 4.39 11.14 -11.10
C VAL A 20 3.69 10.01 -10.35
N ASP A 21 4.19 9.67 -9.17
CA ASP A 21 3.54 8.68 -8.31
C ASP A 21 2.14 9.12 -7.87
N GLY A 22 1.94 10.38 -7.49
CA GLY A 22 0.62 10.91 -7.13
C GLY A 22 -0.41 10.83 -8.27
N CYS A 23 0.02 10.90 -9.52
CA CYS A 23 -0.84 10.71 -10.70
C CYS A 23 -1.14 9.24 -11.01
N VAL A 24 -0.19 8.33 -10.74
CA VAL A 24 -0.29 6.89 -11.06
C VAL A 24 -0.89 6.08 -9.89
N GLY A 25 -0.72 6.53 -8.66
CA GLY A 25 -1.27 6.00 -7.42
C GLY A 25 -0.53 4.81 -6.79
N MET A 26 0.40 4.16 -7.49
CA MET A 26 1.12 2.98 -6.99
C MET A 26 2.56 2.87 -7.54
N GLY A 27 3.09 3.91 -8.16
CA GLY A 27 4.35 3.88 -8.91
C GLY A 27 5.60 3.91 -8.02
N TYR A 28 5.55 4.64 -6.92
CA TYR A 28 6.68 4.84 -6.00
C TYR A 28 7.08 3.52 -5.34
N GLY A 29 6.12 2.81 -4.76
CA GLY A 29 6.39 1.54 -4.08
C GLY A 29 7.00 0.47 -4.99
N ILE A 30 6.50 0.34 -6.22
CA ILE A 30 7.02 -0.62 -7.21
C ILE A 30 8.43 -0.23 -7.67
N SER A 31 8.65 1.06 -7.96
CA SER A 31 9.94 1.55 -8.45
C SER A 31 11.02 1.50 -7.37
N ALA A 32 10.71 2.00 -6.17
CA ALA A 32 11.62 1.99 -5.04
C ALA A 32 11.96 0.55 -4.61
N SER A 33 10.97 -0.34 -4.53
CA SER A 33 11.23 -1.74 -4.18
C SER A 33 12.08 -2.45 -5.22
N SER A 34 11.91 -2.13 -6.51
CA SER A 34 12.73 -2.69 -7.58
C SER A 34 14.18 -2.22 -7.48
N ILE A 35 14.42 -0.92 -7.26
CA ILE A 35 15.78 -0.38 -7.09
C ILE A 35 16.45 -0.99 -5.85
N LEU A 36 15.75 -1.03 -4.72
CA LEU A 36 16.29 -1.62 -3.50
C LEU A 36 16.56 -3.13 -3.66
N ALA A 37 15.73 -3.84 -4.40
CA ALA A 37 15.96 -5.25 -4.74
C ALA A 37 17.20 -5.43 -5.62
N THR A 38 17.42 -4.56 -6.63
CA THR A 38 18.64 -4.57 -7.45
C THR A 38 19.89 -4.30 -6.63
N LEU A 39 19.78 -3.47 -5.59
CA LEU A 39 20.85 -3.19 -4.63
C LEU A 39 21.06 -4.31 -3.59
N GLY A 40 20.28 -5.40 -3.64
CA GLY A 40 20.40 -6.54 -2.73
C GLY A 40 19.84 -6.29 -1.32
N VAL A 41 19.03 -5.25 -1.13
CA VAL A 41 18.45 -4.92 0.18
C VAL A 41 17.39 -5.96 0.56
N PRO A 42 17.42 -6.52 1.79
CA PRO A 42 16.41 -7.47 2.23
C PRO A 42 14.97 -6.93 2.10
N PRO A 43 13.99 -7.74 1.62
CA PRO A 43 12.62 -7.28 1.39
C PRO A 43 11.93 -6.66 2.61
N ALA A 44 12.28 -7.12 3.81
CA ALA A 44 11.76 -6.57 5.06
C ALA A 44 12.17 -5.10 5.27
N ILE A 45 13.43 -4.77 4.98
CA ILE A 45 13.95 -3.40 5.11
C ILE A 45 13.38 -2.53 3.99
N THR A 46 13.36 -3.05 2.76
CA THR A 46 12.77 -2.38 1.59
C THR A 46 11.31 -2.00 1.82
N SER A 47 10.49 -2.93 2.32
CA SER A 47 9.07 -2.66 2.58
C SER A 47 8.89 -1.61 3.68
N ALA A 48 9.67 -1.71 4.77
CA ALA A 48 9.58 -0.78 5.89
C ALA A 48 9.96 0.65 5.50
N THR A 49 11.02 0.84 4.72
CA THR A 49 11.48 2.18 4.29
C THR A 49 10.53 2.81 3.28
N VAL A 50 10.05 2.03 2.31
CA VAL A 50 9.08 2.49 1.30
C VAL A 50 7.77 2.91 1.95
N HIS A 51 7.20 2.07 2.83
CA HIS A 51 5.97 2.42 3.54
C HIS A 51 6.16 3.62 4.48
N ALA A 52 7.31 3.73 5.16
CA ALA A 52 7.59 4.89 6.00
C ALA A 52 7.62 6.18 5.17
N ALA A 53 8.31 6.16 4.03
CA ALA A 53 8.35 7.30 3.11
C ALA A 53 6.95 7.63 2.55
N GLU A 54 6.20 6.62 2.12
CA GLU A 54 4.86 6.78 1.55
C GLU A 54 3.86 7.30 2.59
N THR A 55 3.95 6.87 3.85
CA THR A 55 3.11 7.39 4.94
C THR A 55 3.34 8.87 5.16
N VAL A 56 4.60 9.33 5.11
CA VAL A 56 4.95 10.74 5.26
C VAL A 56 4.42 11.57 4.10
N THR A 57 4.67 11.13 2.86
CA THR A 57 4.25 11.88 1.66
C THR A 57 2.74 11.87 1.49
N ALA A 58 2.07 10.75 1.78
CA ALA A 58 0.60 10.66 1.83
C ALA A 58 0.02 11.56 2.93
N GLY A 59 0.67 11.65 4.09
CA GLY A 59 0.29 12.58 5.16
C GLY A 59 0.37 14.04 4.71
N VAL A 60 1.47 14.43 4.05
CA VAL A 60 1.64 15.78 3.49
C VAL A 60 0.60 16.06 2.39
N ALA A 61 0.36 15.10 1.49
CA ALA A 61 -0.64 15.21 0.45
C ALA A 61 -2.07 15.35 1.02
N SER A 62 -2.39 14.57 2.07
CA SER A 62 -3.66 14.66 2.79
C SER A 62 -3.83 16.01 3.47
N ALA A 63 -2.79 16.56 4.10
CA ALA A 63 -2.81 17.88 4.72
C ALA A 63 -3.02 19.01 3.70
N SER A 64 -2.44 18.88 2.51
CA SER A 64 -2.72 19.80 1.39
C SER A 64 -4.20 19.78 1.01
N HIS A 65 -4.78 18.58 0.84
CA HIS A 65 -6.21 18.44 0.54
C HIS A 65 -7.12 19.01 1.64
N ALA A 66 -6.71 18.87 2.90
CA ALA A 66 -7.39 19.49 4.05
C ALA A 66 -7.35 21.02 4.00
N ARG A 67 -6.21 21.60 3.59
CA ARG A 67 -6.05 23.05 3.46
C ARG A 67 -6.95 23.64 2.37
N PHE A 68 -7.17 22.92 1.27
CA PHE A 68 -8.12 23.33 0.22
C PHE A 68 -9.60 23.16 0.60
N ARG A 69 -9.92 22.73 1.84
CA ARG A 69 -11.27 22.49 2.39
C ARG A 69 -12.15 21.53 1.57
N ASN A 70 -11.57 20.74 0.67
CA ASN A 70 -12.26 19.76 -0.15
C ASN A 70 -12.34 18.39 0.55
N ILE A 71 -12.74 18.37 1.83
CA ILE A 71 -12.89 17.13 2.59
C ILE A 71 -14.37 16.88 2.88
N ASP A 72 -14.93 15.87 2.23
CA ASP A 72 -16.17 15.26 2.69
C ASP A 72 -15.88 14.43 3.94
N ARG A 73 -16.31 14.96 5.09
CA ARG A 73 -16.12 14.32 6.40
C ARG A 73 -16.75 12.93 6.46
N ARG A 74 -17.84 12.68 5.72
CA ARG A 74 -18.51 11.38 5.69
C ARG A 74 -17.62 10.34 5.03
N ILE A 75 -17.04 10.63 3.87
CA ILE A 75 -16.13 9.72 3.17
C ILE A 75 -14.83 9.57 3.95
N PHE A 76 -14.29 10.67 4.48
CA PHE A 76 -13.06 10.66 5.27
C PHE A 76 -13.16 9.72 6.47
N PHE A 77 -14.18 9.89 7.34
CA PHE A 77 -14.35 9.01 8.50
C PHE A 77 -14.75 7.58 8.10
N SER A 78 -15.54 7.42 7.03
CA SER A 78 -15.93 6.09 6.53
C SER A 78 -14.77 5.31 5.93
N LEU A 79 -13.65 5.95 5.56
CA LEU A 79 -12.46 5.27 5.06
C LEU A 79 -11.37 5.17 6.13
N LEU A 80 -11.20 6.23 6.93
CA LEU A 80 -10.20 6.30 7.99
C LEU A 80 -10.44 5.25 9.08
N LEU A 81 -11.65 5.18 9.63
CA LEU A 81 -11.95 4.28 10.74
C LEU A 81 -11.76 2.80 10.36
N PRO A 82 -12.38 2.26 9.29
CA PRO A 82 -12.16 0.86 8.92
C PRO A 82 -10.74 0.61 8.40
N GLY A 83 -10.09 1.60 7.76
CA GLY A 83 -8.71 1.46 7.30
C GLY A 83 -7.71 1.33 8.45
N VAL A 84 -7.80 2.20 9.45
CA VAL A 84 -6.92 2.16 10.64
C VAL A 84 -7.19 0.91 11.45
N LEU A 85 -8.45 0.59 11.74
CA LEU A 85 -8.81 -0.61 12.49
C LEU A 85 -8.39 -1.89 11.74
N GLY A 86 -8.65 -1.96 10.44
CA GLY A 86 -8.24 -3.10 9.61
C GLY A 86 -6.72 -3.25 9.53
N GLY A 87 -5.98 -2.16 9.40
CA GLY A 87 -4.51 -2.17 9.41
C GLY A 87 -3.93 -2.61 10.75
N MET A 88 -4.44 -2.08 11.86
CA MET A 88 -4.01 -2.49 13.21
C MET A 88 -4.33 -3.96 13.50
N LEU A 89 -5.56 -4.39 13.22
CA LEU A 89 -5.99 -5.78 13.41
C LEU A 89 -5.21 -6.74 12.50
N GLY A 90 -5.00 -6.37 11.23
CA GLY A 90 -4.23 -7.17 10.28
C GLY A 90 -2.76 -7.31 10.68
N ALA A 91 -2.11 -6.19 11.06
CA ALA A 91 -0.71 -6.21 11.49
C ALA A 91 -0.51 -6.98 12.80
N THR A 92 -1.41 -6.79 13.78
CA THR A 92 -1.36 -7.53 15.04
C THR A 92 -1.60 -9.01 14.83
N LEU A 93 -2.61 -9.41 14.04
CA LEU A 93 -2.87 -10.82 13.75
C LEU A 93 -1.67 -11.46 13.03
N LEU A 94 -1.12 -10.79 12.02
CA LEU A 94 0.04 -11.30 11.28
C LEU A 94 1.29 -11.45 12.17
N ALA A 95 1.47 -10.57 13.16
CA ALA A 95 2.57 -10.63 14.11
C ALA A 95 2.51 -11.84 15.06
N HIS A 96 1.32 -12.38 15.33
CA HIS A 96 1.13 -13.55 16.20
C HIS A 96 1.16 -14.88 15.43
N VAL A 97 1.10 -14.88 14.09
CA VAL A 97 1.10 -16.10 13.27
C VAL A 97 2.54 -16.49 12.87
N PRO A 98 2.91 -17.78 12.91
CA PRO A 98 4.22 -18.23 12.46
C PRO A 98 4.52 -17.86 11.00
N ALA A 99 5.64 -17.16 10.78
CA ALA A 99 6.05 -16.71 9.45
C ALA A 99 6.25 -17.85 8.43
N HIS A 100 6.52 -19.08 8.90
CA HIS A 100 6.69 -20.25 8.03
C HIS A 100 5.39 -20.64 7.32
N THR A 101 4.24 -20.49 7.98
CA THR A 101 2.92 -20.79 7.40
C THR A 101 2.44 -19.66 6.51
N VAL A 102 2.70 -18.41 6.88
CA VAL A 102 2.24 -17.21 6.17
C VAL A 102 3.00 -17.00 4.85
N ARG A 103 4.31 -17.27 4.84
CA ARG A 103 5.16 -17.10 3.65
C ARG A 103 4.57 -17.70 2.38
N PRO A 104 4.23 -19.00 2.30
CA PRO A 104 3.73 -19.59 1.06
C PRO A 104 2.44 -18.92 0.57
N PHE A 105 1.54 -18.51 1.47
CA PHE A 105 0.32 -17.77 1.09
C PHE A 105 0.63 -16.40 0.51
N VAL A 106 1.55 -15.64 1.12
CA VAL A 106 1.96 -14.32 0.61
C VAL A 106 2.59 -14.45 -0.77
N TRP A 107 3.48 -15.43 -0.97
CA TRP A 107 4.10 -15.66 -2.27
C TRP A 107 3.09 -16.06 -3.34
N ALA A 108 2.13 -16.95 -3.01
CA ALA A 108 1.05 -17.33 -3.91
C ALA A 108 0.16 -16.13 -4.28
N TYR A 109 -0.19 -15.29 -3.30
CA TYR A 109 -0.96 -14.07 -3.53
C TYR A 109 -0.22 -13.09 -4.43
N LEU A 110 1.06 -12.83 -4.16
CA LEU A 110 1.90 -11.97 -4.98
C LEU A 110 2.01 -12.50 -6.42
N LEU A 111 2.30 -13.79 -6.60
CA LEU A 111 2.34 -14.41 -7.92
C LEU A 111 1.00 -14.28 -8.67
N ALA A 112 -0.11 -14.57 -8.00
CA ALA A 112 -1.43 -14.48 -8.60
C ALA A 112 -1.74 -13.03 -9.02
N THR A 113 -1.51 -12.05 -8.15
CA THR A 113 -1.76 -10.64 -8.46
C THR A 113 -0.85 -10.12 -9.58
N SER A 114 0.44 -10.46 -9.59
CA SER A 114 1.37 -10.12 -10.67
C SER A 114 0.91 -10.71 -12.00
N LEU A 115 0.50 -11.98 -12.02
CA LEU A 115 0.02 -12.63 -13.23
C LEU A 115 -1.32 -12.02 -13.71
N LEU A 116 -2.23 -11.70 -12.79
CA LEU A 116 -3.50 -11.06 -13.11
C LEU A 116 -3.31 -9.66 -13.70
N VAL A 117 -2.42 -8.85 -13.13
CA VAL A 117 -2.10 -7.51 -13.66
C VAL A 117 -1.44 -7.63 -15.02
N LEU A 118 -0.45 -8.53 -15.17
CA LEU A 118 0.24 -8.75 -16.44
C LEU A 118 -0.74 -9.24 -17.53
N ALA A 119 -1.62 -10.18 -17.20
CA ALA A 119 -2.66 -10.66 -18.10
C ALA A 119 -3.63 -9.54 -18.48
N ARG A 120 -4.02 -8.65 -17.56
CA ARG A 120 -4.88 -7.50 -17.88
C ARG A 120 -4.23 -6.54 -18.86
N VAL A 121 -2.93 -6.24 -18.68
CA VAL A 121 -2.16 -5.35 -19.56
C VAL A 121 -2.04 -5.96 -20.96
N ILE A 122 -1.67 -7.24 -21.06
CA ILE A 122 -1.48 -7.94 -22.34
C ILE A 122 -2.82 -8.16 -23.06
N LEU A 123 -3.87 -8.54 -22.32
CA LEU A 123 -5.18 -8.84 -22.90
C LEU A 123 -6.04 -7.59 -23.14
N LYS A 124 -5.52 -6.39 -22.87
CA LYS A 124 -6.18 -5.09 -23.10
C LYS A 124 -7.63 -5.02 -22.61
N ARG A 125 -7.95 -5.74 -21.53
CA ARG A 125 -9.33 -5.80 -21.00
C ARG A 125 -9.68 -4.44 -20.40
N SER A 126 -10.77 -3.84 -20.89
CA SER A 126 -11.32 -2.57 -20.39
C SER A 126 -11.61 -2.66 -18.88
N PRO A 127 -11.48 -1.54 -18.14
CA PRO A 127 -11.64 -1.56 -16.69
C PRO A 127 -13.07 -2.00 -16.34
N LEU A 128 -13.19 -3.16 -15.69
CA LEU A 128 -14.44 -3.61 -15.10
C LEU A 128 -14.83 -2.59 -14.03
N ARG A 129 -15.83 -1.76 -14.35
CA ARG A 129 -16.53 -0.90 -13.40
C ARG A 129 -17.26 -1.81 -12.41
N ALA A 130 -17.05 -1.57 -11.12
CA ALA A 130 -17.77 -2.14 -9.99
C ALA A 130 -17.53 -3.64 -9.70
N ALA A 131 -16.47 -3.93 -8.94
CA ALA A 131 -16.42 -5.11 -8.06
C ALA A 131 -16.03 -4.72 -6.62
N THR A 132 -16.24 -3.46 -6.23
CA THR A 132 -15.83 -2.93 -4.92
C THR A 132 -16.72 -3.45 -3.78
N THR A 133 -18.00 -3.71 -4.05
CA THR A 133 -18.97 -4.16 -3.03
C THR A 133 -18.79 -5.63 -2.64
N ALA A 134 -18.43 -6.50 -3.59
CA ALA A 134 -18.25 -7.93 -3.32
C ALA A 134 -16.99 -8.21 -2.49
N VAL A 135 -15.90 -7.47 -2.74
CA VAL A 135 -14.63 -7.66 -2.01
C VAL A 135 -14.76 -7.22 -0.55
N GLY A 136 -15.48 -6.12 -0.27
CA GLY A 136 -15.74 -5.67 1.10
C GLY A 136 -16.53 -6.68 1.94
N VAL A 137 -17.53 -7.33 1.35
CA VAL A 137 -18.33 -8.37 2.02
C VAL A 137 -17.53 -9.66 2.20
N ILE A 138 -16.72 -10.06 1.21
CA ILE A 138 -15.88 -11.26 1.29
C ILE A 138 -14.81 -11.11 2.37
N VAL A 139 -14.19 -9.93 2.50
CA VAL A 139 -13.20 -9.64 3.55
C VAL A 139 -13.85 -9.58 4.94
N PHE A 140 -15.07 -9.01 5.05
CA PHE A 140 -15.83 -9.00 6.31
C PHE A 140 -16.25 -10.41 6.76
N VAL A 141 -16.68 -11.26 5.82
CA VAL A 141 -17.10 -12.65 6.11
C VAL A 141 -15.91 -13.57 6.41
N LEU A 142 -14.78 -13.41 5.71
CA LEU A 142 -13.55 -14.16 6.01
C LEU A 142 -12.92 -13.72 7.35
N GLY A 143 -13.01 -12.43 7.69
CA GLY A 143 -12.60 -11.92 9.01
C GLY A 143 -13.45 -12.48 10.16
N ALA A 144 -14.75 -12.66 9.94
CA ALA A 144 -15.63 -13.30 10.92
C ALA A 144 -15.36 -14.81 11.08
N ALA A 145 -14.99 -15.50 9.99
CA ALA A 145 -14.67 -16.93 10.04
C ALA A 145 -13.33 -17.22 10.75
N GLY A 146 -12.34 -16.32 10.65
CA GLY A 146 -11.06 -16.45 11.33
C GLY A 146 -11.16 -16.36 12.86
N LEU A 147 -12.13 -15.59 13.39
CA LEU A 147 -12.35 -15.47 14.83
C LEU A 147 -12.90 -16.76 15.47
N PHE A 148 -13.52 -17.66 14.67
CA PHE A 148 -14.12 -18.89 15.17
C PHE A 148 -13.12 -20.03 15.39
N VAL A 149 -11.93 -19.95 14.79
CA VAL A 149 -10.90 -21.01 14.87
C VAL A 149 -9.96 -20.84 16.07
N THR A 150 -9.98 -19.69 16.76
CA THR A 150 -9.11 -19.42 17.93
C THR A 150 -9.82 -19.64 19.28
N LEU A 151 -11.09 -20.03 19.29
CA LEU A 151 -11.88 -20.30 20.50
C LEU A 151 -12.43 -21.75 20.59
N GLY A 152 -11.86 -22.68 19.81
CA GLY A 152 -12.19 -24.11 19.86
C GLY A 152 -11.04 -24.94 20.43
#